data_AF-A0A7Y2GC83-F1
#
_entry.id   AF-A0A7Y2GC83-F1
#
_cell.length_a   1.000
_cell.length_b   1.000
_cell.length_c   1.000
_cell.angle_alpha   90.00
_cell.angle_beta   90.00
_cell.angle_gamma   90.00
#
_symmetry.space_group_name_H-M   'P 1'
#
loop_
_entity.id
_entity.type
_entity.pdbx_description
1 polymer ?
#
loop_
_entity_poly.entity_id
_entity_poly.type
_entity_poly.pdbx_seq_one_letter_code
_entity_poly.pdbx_strand_id
1 'polypeptide(L)'
;MKLLSKASAVVVVLLASVPLALAISLLLVPFWKWVEEQSGMESYGHSGPAGWCYAVSYLGSVVILAAVAYRARQLSARRGVES
;
A
#
# COMPACT_ATOMS: atom_id res chain seq x y z
N MET A 1 -15.97 -16.47 15.38
CA MET A 1 -16.32 -15.68 14.17
C MET A 1 -15.63 -14.31 14.07
N LYS A 2 -15.52 -13.49 15.14
CA LYS A 2 -14.90 -12.14 15.06
C LYS A 2 -13.42 -12.13 14.62
N LEU A 3 -12.62 -13.12 15.02
CA LEU A 3 -11.22 -13.26 14.56
C LEU A 3 -11.13 -13.57 13.05
N LEU A 4 -12.02 -14.43 12.55
CA LEU A 4 -12.08 -14.81 11.14
C LEU A 4 -12.37 -13.59 10.24
N SER A 5 -13.24 -12.68 10.70
CA SER A 5 -13.56 -11.42 10.01
C SER A 5 -12.40 -10.42 10.02
N LYS A 6 -11.64 -10.33 11.13
CA LYS A 6 -10.43 -9.50 11.19
C LYS A 6 -9.34 -10.03 10.25
N ALA A 7 -9.10 -11.35 10.28
CA ALA A 7 -8.14 -12.00 9.39
C ALA A 7 -8.52 -11.80 7.91
N SER A 8 -9.80 -11.96 7.57
CA SER A 8 -10.31 -11.70 6.22
C SER A 8 -10.02 -10.27 5.75
N ALA A 9 -10.23 -9.27 6.60
CA ALA A 9 -9.95 -7.89 6.23
C ALA A 9 -8.45 -7.59 6.03
N VAL A 10 -7.58 -8.20 6.85
CA VAL A 10 -6.12 -8.09 6.65
C VAL A 10 -5.73 -8.70 5.32
N VAL A 11 -6.25 -9.90 5.00
CA VAL A 11 -5.99 -10.56 3.72
C VAL A 11 -6.47 -9.70 2.54
N VAL A 12 -7.66 -9.11 2.62
CA VAL A 12 -8.18 -8.21 1.58
C VAL A 12 -7.27 -7.00 1.39
N VAL A 13 -6.78 -6.38 2.47
CA VAL A 13 -5.84 -5.25 2.38
C VAL A 13 -4.54 -5.68 1.70
N LEU A 14 -3.94 -6.80 2.13
CA LEU A 14 -2.69 -7.31 1.55
C LEU A 14 -2.85 -7.62 0.06
N LEU A 15 -3.94 -8.28 -0.33
CA LEU A 15 -4.20 -8.63 -1.72
C LEU A 15 -4.48 -7.39 -2.58
N ALA A 16 -5.23 -6.41 -2.07
CA ALA A 16 -5.50 -5.15 -2.77
C ALA A 16 -4.23 -4.29 -2.92
N SER A 17 -3.29 -4.41 -1.97
CA SER A 17 -2.00 -3.72 -2.02
C SER A 17 -1.11 -4.18 -3.16
N VAL A 18 -1.23 -5.42 -3.64
CA VAL A 18 -0.39 -5.95 -4.74
C VAL A 18 -0.54 -5.15 -6.05
N PRO A 19 -1.74 -5.06 -6.67
CA PRO A 19 -1.91 -4.28 -7.90
C PRO A 19 -1.72 -2.78 -7.65
N LEU A 20 -2.07 -2.29 -6.45
CA LEU A 20 -1.90 -0.87 -6.10
C LEU A 20 -0.40 -0.50 -5.99
N ALA A 21 0.42 -1.37 -5.40
CA ALA A 21 1.86 -1.18 -5.30
C ALA A 21 2.52 -1.11 -6.67
N LEU A 22 2.08 -1.96 -7.61
CA LEU A 22 2.56 -1.92 -8.98
C LEU A 22 2.22 -0.58 -9.64
N ALA A 23 0.97 -0.14 -9.54
CA ALA A 23 0.54 1.16 -10.07
C ALA A 23 1.31 2.33 -9.46
N ILE A 24 1.50 2.34 -8.13
CA ILE A 24 2.25 3.36 -7.41
C ILE A 24 3.73 3.34 -7.81
N SER A 25 4.33 2.16 -7.95
CA SER A 25 5.74 2.02 -8.37
C SER A 25 5.96 2.64 -9.74
N LEU A 26 5.05 2.37 -10.69
CA LEU A 26 5.08 2.94 -12.04
C LEU A 26 4.79 4.46 -12.04
N LEU A 27 3.87 4.92 -11.20
CA LEU A 27 3.54 6.34 -11.10
C LEU A 27 4.71 7.15 -10.51
N LEU A 28 5.46 6.54 -9.60
CA LEU A 28 6.63 7.15 -8.94
C LEU A 28 7.93 6.98 -9.73
N VAL A 29 7.91 6.51 -10.98
CA VAL A 29 9.10 6.45 -11.85
C VAL A 29 9.99 7.70 -11.79
N PRO A 30 9.48 8.94 -11.95
CA PRO A 30 10.34 10.12 -11.89
C PRO A 30 11.00 10.29 -10.52
N PHE A 31 10.30 9.94 -9.45
CA PHE A 31 10.85 9.96 -8.09
C PHE A 31 11.94 8.90 -7.91
N TRP A 32 11.71 7.68 -8.40
CA TRP A 32 12.70 6.60 -8.32
C TRP A 32 13.98 6.94 -9.09
N LYS A 33 13.85 7.53 -10.28
CA LYS A 33 15.02 8.00 -11.04
C LYS A 33 15.81 9.08 -10.29
N TRP A 34 15.11 10.02 -9.66
CA TRP A 34 15.76 11.01 -8.81
C TRP A 34 16.48 10.36 -7.62
N VAL A 35 15.89 9.36 -6.96
CA VAL A 35 16.55 8.61 -5.87
C VAL A 35 17.80 7.89 -6.37
N GLU A 36 17.76 7.28 -7.55
CA GLU A 36 18.92 6.64 -8.18
C GLU A 36 20.04 7.65 -8.42
N GLU A 37 19.73 8.83 -8.95
CA GLU A 37 20.70 9.91 -9.17
C GLU A 37 21.34 10.40 -7.86
N GLN A 38 20.59 10.46 -6.75
CA GLN A 38 21.11 10.95 -5.47
C GLN A 38 21.85 9.89 -4.66
N SER A 39 21.41 8.63 -4.72
CA SER A 39 21.92 7.55 -3.88
C SER A 39 22.89 6.61 -4.59
N GLY A 40 22.90 6.61 -5.93
CA GLY A 40 23.58 5.62 -6.75
C GLY A 40 22.96 4.22 -6.69
N MET A 41 21.81 4.04 -6.02
CA MET A 41 21.12 2.76 -5.96
C MET A 41 20.21 2.59 -7.17
N GLU A 42 20.43 1.52 -7.95
CA GLU A 42 19.56 1.18 -9.08
C GLU A 42 18.10 1.04 -8.61
N SER A 43 17.27 1.97 -9.07
CA SER A 43 15.85 2.07 -8.72
C SER A 43 14.98 1.59 -9.88
N TYR A 44 15.45 1.76 -11.13
CA TYR A 44 14.76 1.33 -12.33
C TYR A 44 15.73 0.74 -13.38
N GLY A 45 15.71 -0.58 -13.53
CA GLY A 45 16.54 -1.30 -14.51
C GLY A 45 15.82 -1.56 -15.84
N HIS A 46 16.51 -2.23 -16.77
CA HIS A 46 15.96 -2.61 -18.09
C HIS A 46 14.65 -3.43 -18.02
N SER A 47 14.40 -4.12 -16.91
CA SER A 47 13.23 -4.98 -16.71
C SER A 47 12.13 -4.34 -15.85
N GLY A 48 12.28 -3.07 -15.47
CA GLY A 48 11.30 -2.34 -14.66
C GLY A 48 11.81 -1.97 -13.26
N PRO A 49 10.89 -1.69 -12.30
CA PRO A 49 11.25 -1.24 -10.97
C PRO A 49 12.07 -2.30 -10.23
N ALA A 50 13.14 -1.86 -9.57
CA ALA A 50 13.91 -2.74 -8.69
C ALA A 50 13.01 -3.33 -7.59
N GLY A 51 13.35 -4.52 -7.08
CA GLY A 51 12.53 -5.22 -6.09
C GLY A 51 12.25 -4.39 -4.83
N TRP A 52 13.19 -3.53 -4.43
CA TRP A 52 13.03 -2.65 -3.28
C TRP A 52 12.07 -1.48 -3.56
N CYS A 53 12.03 -0.92 -4.77
CA CYS A 53 11.06 0.11 -5.18
C CYS A 53 9.63 -0.41 -5.07
N TYR A 54 9.42 -1.65 -5.54
CA TYR A 54 8.14 -2.34 -5.38
C TYR A 54 7.81 -2.59 -3.91
N ALA A 55 8.78 -3.06 -3.11
CA ALA A 55 8.57 -3.31 -1.69
C ALA A 55 8.17 -2.04 -0.91
N VAL A 56 8.83 -0.90 -1.17
CA VAL A 56 8.48 0.39 -0.56
C VAL A 56 7.08 0.82 -0.97
N SER A 57 6.75 0.71 -2.26
CA SER A 57 5.42 1.05 -2.78
C SER A 57 4.33 0.14 -2.21
N TYR A 58 4.63 -1.14 -2.00
CA TYR A 58 3.75 -2.12 -1.37
C TYR A 58 3.51 -1.83 0.10
N LEU A 59 4.56 -1.57 0.87
CA LEU A 59 4.41 -1.19 2.28
C LEU A 59 3.61 0.12 2.42
N GLY A 60 3.90 1.10 1.58
CA GLY A 60 3.13 2.35 1.53
C GLY A 60 1.65 2.11 1.26
N SER A 61 1.33 1.27 0.27
CA SER A 61 -0.06 0.96 -0.08
C SER A 61 -0.78 0.20 1.03
N VAL A 62 -0.12 -0.77 1.70
CA VAL A 62 -0.66 -1.49 2.87
C VAL A 62 -1.00 -0.51 3.99
N VAL A 63 -0.10 0.41 4.33
CA VAL A 63 -0.32 1.41 5.40
C VAL A 63 -1.51 2.30 5.06
N ILE A 64 -1.59 2.81 3.84
CA ILE A 64 -2.69 3.67 3.39
C ILE A 64 -4.02 2.93 3.47
N LEU A 65 -4.10 1.73 2.88
CA LEU A 65 -5.35 0.95 2.86
C LEU A 65 -5.76 0.51 4.27
N ALA A 66 -4.81 0.12 5.13
CA ALA A 66 -5.08 -0.20 6.52
C ALA A 66 -5.61 1.02 7.29
N ALA A 67 -5.03 2.21 7.08
CA ALA A 67 -5.51 3.45 7.68
C ALA A 67 -6.92 3.80 7.20
N VAL A 68 -7.20 3.70 5.91
CA VAL A 68 -8.54 3.92 5.34
C VAL A 68 -9.55 2.94 5.93
N ALA A 69 -9.23 1.64 5.95
CA ALA A 69 -10.10 0.62 6.54
C ALA A 69 -10.35 0.85 8.03
N TYR A 70 -9.32 1.29 8.77
CA TYR A 70 -9.47 1.67 10.18
C TYR A 70 -10.40 2.87 10.36
N ARG A 71 -10.23 3.92 9.55
CA ARG A 71 -11.10 5.11 9.60
C ARG A 71 -12.54 4.80 9.22
N ALA A 72 -12.76 4.00 8.19
CA ALA A 72 -14.09 3.58 7.77
C ALA A 72 -14.83 2.84 8.90
N ARG A 73 -14.14 1.93 9.60
CA ARG A 73 -14.70 1.22 10.77
C ARG A 73 -15.05 2.15 11.92
N GLN A 74 -14.19 3.12 12.22
CA GLN A 74 -14.43 4.11 13.26
C GLN A 74 -15.68 4.95 12.95
N LEU A 75 -15.87 5.36 11.70
CA LEU A 75 -17.05 6.11 11.28
C LEU A 75 -18.33 5.29 11.37
N SER A 76 -18.31 4.01 10.97
CA SER A 76 -19.45 3.11 11.12
C SER A 76 -19.84 2.90 12.58
N ALA A 77 -18.85 2.79 13.48
CA ALA A 77 -19.10 2.65 14.92
C ALA A 77 -19.75 3.90 15.53
N ARG A 78 -19.34 5.10 15.09
CA ARG A 78 -19.95 6.37 15.55
C ARG A 78 -21.41 6.49 15.13
N ARG A 79 -21.71 6.19 13.85
CA ARG A 79 -23.10 6.26 13.33
C ARG A 79 -24.07 5.34 14.06
N GLY A 80 -23.61 4.18 14.53
CA GLY A 80 -24.44 3.23 15.29
C GLY A 80 -24.70 3.63 16.74
N VAL A 81 -24.05 4.68 17.26
CA VAL A 81 -24.33 5.26 18.59
C VAL A 81 -25.36 6.39 18.50
N GLU A 82 -25.44 7.06 17.36
CA GLU A 82 -26.38 8.17 17.12
C GLU A 82 -27.78 7.71 16.66
N SER A 83 -27.95 6.43 16.32
CA SER A 83 -29.22 5.79 15.92
C SER A 83 -29.90 5.07 17.07
#